data_AF-A0A2A5M3Z3-F1
#
_entry.id   AF-A0A2A5M3Z3-F1
#
_cell.length_a   1.000
_cell.length_b   1.000
_cell.length_c   1.000
_cell.angle_alpha   90.00
_cell.angle_beta   90.00
_cell.angle_gamma   90.00
#
_symmetry.space_group_name_H-M   'P 1'
#
loop_
_entity.id
_entity.type
_entity.pdbx_description
1 polymer ?
#
loop_
_entity_poly.entity_id
_entity_poly.type
_entity_poly.pdbx_seq_one_letter_code
_entity_poly.pdbx_strand_id
1 'polypeptide(L)'
;KQIKALITHLSAYNLTIESNTAFAKKEHFKKNAPNLMKFFIKQLLELDFFQYEISNFSKTKAQICKHNLAYWQGKNYLACGLSAVGFYKNKRFYTAKNLKNYIENPTFRSIEQLSSKDLNLE
;
A
#
# COMPACT_ATOMS: atom_id res chain seq x y z
N LYS A 1 20.87 -29.55 -0.67
CA LYS A 1 20.71 -28.09 -0.84
C LYS A 1 19.23 -27.76 -0.72
N GLN A 2 18.82 -26.95 0.24
CA GLN A 2 17.42 -26.53 0.38
C GLN A 2 17.12 -25.52 -0.73
N ILE A 3 16.14 -25.82 -1.58
CA ILE A 3 15.73 -24.92 -2.67
C ILE A 3 15.01 -23.73 -2.01
N LYS A 4 15.56 -22.53 -2.17
CA LYS A 4 14.93 -21.31 -1.68
C LYS A 4 13.67 -21.05 -2.49
N ALA A 5 12.56 -20.75 -1.82
CA ALA A 5 11.32 -20.38 -2.50
C ALA A 5 11.54 -19.17 -3.41
N LEU A 6 11.07 -19.25 -4.66
CA LEU A 6 11.19 -18.18 -5.66
C LEU A 6 10.41 -16.92 -5.23
N ILE A 7 9.27 -17.12 -4.57
CA ILE A 7 8.40 -16.05 -4.08
C ILE A 7 8.28 -16.17 -2.56
N THR A 8 8.55 -15.05 -1.87
CA THR A 8 8.62 -14.99 -0.41
C THR A 8 7.72 -13.93 0.21
N HIS A 9 7.23 -13.02 -0.62
CA HIS A 9 6.36 -11.91 -0.27
C HIS A 9 5.38 -11.69 -1.42
N LEU A 10 4.14 -11.33 -1.10
CA LEU A 10 3.08 -11.06 -2.08
C LEU A 10 2.22 -9.89 -1.61
N SER A 11 1.92 -8.97 -2.52
CA SER A 11 0.89 -7.94 -2.36
C SER A 11 -0.28 -8.27 -3.28
N ALA A 12 -1.49 -8.36 -2.72
CA ALA A 12 -2.71 -8.67 -3.43
C ALA A 12 -3.83 -7.70 -3.02
N TYR A 13 -4.31 -6.93 -3.99
CA TYR A 13 -5.32 -5.88 -3.78
C TYR A 13 -6.63 -6.28 -4.44
N ASN A 14 -7.74 -5.95 -3.79
CA ASN A 14 -9.03 -5.98 -4.46
C ASN A 14 -9.06 -4.86 -5.52
N LEU A 15 -9.51 -5.20 -6.72
CA LEU A 15 -9.69 -4.22 -7.79
C LEU A 15 -10.83 -3.27 -7.43
N THR A 16 -10.50 -2.01 -7.16
CA THR A 16 -11.46 -0.91 -7.08
C THR A 16 -11.54 -0.25 -8.45
N ILE A 17 -12.74 -0.21 -9.04
CA ILE A 17 -12.97 0.41 -10.35
C ILE A 17 -13.34 1.88 -10.14
N GLU A 18 -12.39 2.76 -10.39
CA GLU A 18 -12.61 4.21 -10.38
C GLU A 18 -13.29 4.67 -11.68
N SER A 19 -14.28 5.55 -11.55
CA SER A 19 -15.16 5.98 -12.65
C SER A 19 -14.43 6.67 -13.80
N ASN A 20 -13.27 7.29 -13.52
CA ASN A 20 -12.43 8.00 -14.48
C ASN A 20 -11.36 7.13 -15.14
N THR A 21 -11.39 5.80 -14.96
CA THR A 21 -10.40 4.89 -15.54
C THR A 21 -10.93 4.15 -16.77
N ALA A 22 -10.02 3.64 -17.60
CA ALA A 22 -10.38 2.79 -18.74
C ALA A 22 -11.17 1.53 -18.32
N PHE A 23 -11.04 1.10 -17.07
CA PHE A 23 -11.76 -0.05 -16.52
C PHE A 23 -13.22 0.24 -16.19
N ALA A 24 -13.60 1.50 -15.97
CA ALA A 24 -15.00 1.89 -15.71
C ALA A 24 -15.96 1.50 -16.83
N LYS A 25 -15.45 1.44 -18.07
CA LYS A 25 -16.22 1.08 -19.26
C LYS A 25 -16.35 -0.44 -19.49
N LYS A 26 -15.77 -1.27 -18.61
CA LYS A 26 -15.74 -2.73 -18.78
C LYS A 26 -16.63 -3.41 -17.74
N GLU A 27 -17.78 -3.92 -18.17
CA GLU A 27 -18.81 -4.49 -17.28
C GLU A 27 -18.41 -5.80 -16.58
N HIS A 28 -17.45 -6.55 -17.12
CA HIS A 28 -17.19 -7.94 -16.69
C HIS A 28 -16.28 -8.11 -15.47
N PHE A 29 -15.70 -7.04 -14.91
CA PHE A 29 -14.70 -7.14 -13.83
C PHE A 29 -15.30 -7.15 -12.40
N LYS A 30 -16.63 -7.04 -12.26
CA LYS A 30 -17.31 -6.83 -10.96
C LYS A 30 -17.83 -8.10 -10.26
N LYS A 31 -17.28 -9.30 -10.53
CA LYS A 31 -17.87 -10.54 -10.00
C LYS A 31 -17.14 -11.12 -8.78
N ASN A 32 -17.89 -11.29 -7.68
CA ASN A 32 -17.63 -12.14 -6.49
C ASN A 32 -16.32 -11.93 -5.71
N ALA A 33 -15.87 -10.68 -5.55
CA ALA A 33 -14.64 -10.34 -4.83
C ALA A 33 -14.50 -10.96 -3.42
N PRO A 34 -15.53 -11.02 -2.54
CA PRO A 34 -15.36 -11.56 -1.19
C PRO A 34 -15.04 -13.06 -1.15
N ASN A 35 -15.71 -13.86 -1.97
CA ASN A 35 -15.48 -15.31 -2.02
C ASN A 35 -14.12 -15.61 -2.66
N LEU A 36 -13.76 -14.86 -3.70
CA LEU A 36 -12.45 -14.98 -4.34
C LEU A 36 -11.32 -14.64 -3.36
N MET A 37 -11.46 -13.58 -2.57
CA MET A 37 -10.47 -13.20 -1.56
C MET A 37 -10.33 -14.27 -0.46
N LYS A 38 -11.45 -14.81 0.04
CA LYS A 38 -11.41 -15.91 1.03
C LYS A 38 -10.70 -17.15 0.48
N PHE A 39 -11.03 -17.55 -0.74
CA PHE A 39 -10.36 -18.65 -1.43
C PHE A 39 -8.85 -18.37 -1.58
N PHE A 40 -8.49 -17.17 -2.04
CA PHE A 40 -7.12 -16.76 -2.25
C PHE A 40 -6.29 -16.80 -0.96
N ILE A 41 -6.80 -16.23 0.14
CA ILE A 41 -6.13 -16.26 1.45
C ILE A 41 -5.93 -17.71 1.91
N LYS A 42 -6.95 -18.56 1.75
CA LYS A 42 -6.84 -19.99 2.10
C LYS A 42 -5.71 -20.67 1.32
N GLN A 43 -5.63 -20.46 0.00
CA GLN A 43 -4.57 -21.04 -0.82
C GLN A 43 -3.17 -20.54 -0.41
N LEU A 44 -3.05 -19.28 0.01
CA LEU A 44 -1.78 -18.74 0.50
C LEU A 44 -1.35 -19.38 1.82
N LEU A 45 -2.29 -19.63 2.74
CA LEU A 45 -2.01 -20.33 4.00
C LEU A 45 -1.50 -21.76 3.75
N GLU A 46 -2.06 -22.47 2.78
CA GLU A 46 -1.58 -23.80 2.35
C GLU A 46 -0.16 -23.77 1.75
N LEU A 47 0.32 -22.59 1.34
CA LEU A 47 1.66 -22.35 0.79
C LEU A 47 2.62 -21.69 1.80
N ASP A 48 2.31 -21.77 3.09
CA ASP A 48 3.07 -21.19 4.21
C ASP A 48 3.15 -19.66 4.22
N PHE A 49 2.27 -18.96 3.50
CA PHE A 49 2.16 -17.51 3.62
C PHE A 49 1.19 -17.17 4.75
N PHE A 50 1.57 -16.20 5.59
CA PHE A 50 0.65 -15.58 6.52
C PHE A 50 0.38 -14.13 6.11
N GLN A 51 -0.83 -13.66 6.38
CA GLN A 51 -1.24 -12.28 6.19
C GLN A 51 -0.68 -11.43 7.34
N TYR A 52 0.07 -10.37 7.03
CA TYR A 52 0.63 -9.48 8.07
C TYR A 52 -0.01 -8.08 8.07
N GLU A 53 -0.75 -7.73 7.01
CA GLU A 53 -1.69 -6.61 6.94
C GLU A 53 -2.74 -6.88 5.83
N ILE A 54 -3.66 -5.95 5.60
CA ILE A 54 -4.89 -6.18 4.81
C ILE A 54 -4.68 -6.71 3.38
N SER A 55 -3.54 -6.46 2.73
CA SER A 55 -3.28 -6.78 1.32
C SER A 55 -1.92 -7.45 1.08
N ASN A 56 -1.20 -7.89 2.11
CA ASN A 56 0.18 -8.34 2.01
C ASN A 56 0.44 -9.57 2.88
N PHE A 57 1.24 -10.45 2.30
CA PHE A 57 1.50 -11.79 2.78
C PHE A 57 2.99 -12.08 2.70
N SER A 58 3.52 -12.87 3.63
CA SER A 58 4.92 -13.29 3.63
C SER A 58 5.07 -14.71 4.15
N LYS A 59 6.11 -15.43 3.73
CA LYS A 59 6.40 -16.77 4.27
C LYS A 59 7.05 -16.73 5.65
N THR A 60 7.80 -15.67 5.95
CA THR A 60 8.51 -15.50 7.23
C THR A 60 8.47 -14.05 7.69
N LYS A 61 8.64 -13.83 9.00
CA LYS A 61 8.73 -12.47 9.57
C LYS A 61 9.86 -11.62 8.98
N ALA A 62 10.94 -12.26 8.52
CA ALA A 62 12.06 -11.57 7.87
C ALA A 62 11.70 -10.98 6.49
N GLN A 63 10.61 -11.44 5.88
CA GLN A 63 10.15 -11.04 4.55
C GLN A 63 8.99 -10.03 4.60
N ILE A 64 8.59 -9.59 5.80
CA ILE A 64 7.59 -8.53 5.95
C ILE A 64 8.16 -7.20 5.40
N CYS A 65 7.37 -6.52 4.57
CA CYS A 65 7.73 -5.18 4.11
C CYS A 65 7.61 -4.17 5.27
N LYS A 66 8.77 -3.69 5.73
CA LYS A 66 8.84 -2.68 6.81
C LYS A 66 8.11 -1.39 6.45
N HIS A 67 8.12 -0.98 5.18
CA HIS A 67 7.46 0.25 4.73
C HIS A 67 5.94 0.13 4.84
N ASN A 68 5.35 -0.93 4.27
CA ASN A 68 3.90 -1.15 4.34
C ASN A 68 3.43 -1.27 5.80
N LEU A 69 4.15 -2.04 6.61
CA LEU A 69 3.83 -2.20 8.02
C LEU A 69 3.95 -0.87 8.80
N ALA A 70 4.96 -0.05 8.49
CA ALA A 70 5.13 1.26 9.10
C ALA A 70 3.97 2.20 8.78
N TYR A 71 3.43 2.15 7.57
CA TYR A 71 2.25 2.92 7.18
C TYR A 71 1.03 2.55 8.04
N TRP A 72 0.71 1.25 8.15
CA TRP A 72 -0.41 0.77 8.98
C TRP A 72 -0.22 1.02 10.47
N GLN A 73 1.01 1.04 10.95
CA GLN A 73 1.33 1.34 12.35
C GLN A 73 1.43 2.84 12.66
N GLY A 74 1.13 3.71 11.69
CA GLY A 74 1.23 5.17 11.87
C GLY A 74 2.64 5.63 12.23
N LYS A 75 3.67 4.92 11.78
CA LYS A 75 5.07 5.30 12.04
C LYS A 75 5.47 6.47 11.15
N ASN A 76 6.43 7.25 11.63
CA ASN A 76 7.00 8.34 10.84
C ASN A 76 7.76 7.80 9.62
N TYR A 77 7.56 8.44 8.46
CA TYR A 77 8.31 8.17 7.23
C TYR A 77 8.49 9.43 6.39
N LEU A 78 9.59 9.50 5.65
CA LEU A 78 9.95 10.66 4.83
C LEU A 78 9.39 10.58 3.42
N ALA A 79 9.05 11.74 2.87
CA ALA A 79 8.67 11.92 1.47
C ALA A 79 9.90 12.29 0.63
N CYS A 80 10.29 11.42 -0.29
CA CYS A 80 11.40 11.64 -1.21
C CYS A 80 10.93 11.46 -2.66
N GLY A 81 11.23 12.43 -3.53
CA GLY A 81 10.86 12.39 -4.94
C GLY A 81 9.59 13.17 -5.27
N LEU A 82 9.28 13.24 -6.56
CA LEU A 82 8.06 13.84 -7.11
C LEU A 82 6.82 13.07 -6.61
N SER A 83 5.76 13.79 -6.25
CA SER A 83 4.47 13.26 -5.79
C SER A 83 4.53 12.33 -4.57
N ALA A 84 5.65 12.28 -3.85
CA ALA A 84 5.80 11.53 -2.61
C ALA A 84 4.99 12.16 -1.47
N VAL A 85 4.54 11.29 -0.57
CA VAL A 85 3.86 11.63 0.69
C VAL A 85 4.75 11.16 1.86
N GLY A 86 4.79 11.97 2.91
CA GLY A 86 5.50 11.67 4.15
C GLY A 86 4.56 11.86 5.33
N PHE A 87 4.89 11.24 6.46
CA PHE A 87 4.14 11.35 7.70
C PHE A 87 5.11 11.57 8.85
N TYR A 88 4.90 12.65 9.62
CA TYR A 88 5.69 12.92 10.82
C TYR A 88 4.86 13.66 11.87
N LYS A 89 4.79 13.12 13.09
CA LYS A 89 4.07 13.72 14.23
C LYS A 89 2.67 14.23 13.87
N ASN A 90 1.83 13.34 13.32
CA ASN A 90 0.44 13.65 12.95
C ASN A 90 0.28 14.71 11.85
N LYS A 91 1.30 14.86 10.99
CA LYS A 91 1.25 15.72 9.81
C LYS A 91 1.58 14.90 8.58
N ARG A 92 0.85 15.13 7.49
CA ARG A 92 1.23 14.65 6.16
C ARG A 92 1.97 15.73 5.40
N PHE A 93 3.03 15.34 4.73
CA PHE A 93 3.84 16.20 3.90
C PHE A 93 3.73 15.73 2.46
N TYR A 94 3.42 16.64 1.56
CA TYR A 94 3.33 16.34 0.14
C TYR A 94 4.43 17.09 -0.59
N THR A 95 5.14 16.37 -1.44
CA THR A 95 6.07 16.98 -2.40
C THR A 95 5.29 17.56 -3.59
N ALA A 96 5.98 18.30 -4.46
CA ALA A 96 5.37 18.81 -5.68
C ALA A 96 4.74 17.67 -6.50
N LYS A 97 3.54 17.90 -7.06
CA LYS A 97 2.79 16.89 -7.84
C LYS A 97 3.16 16.87 -9.33
N ASN A 98 3.69 17.99 -9.83
CA ASN A 98 4.10 18.13 -11.22
C ASN A 98 5.62 18.24 -11.31
N LEU A 99 6.16 17.72 -12.40
CA LEU A 99 7.60 17.60 -12.62
C LEU A 99 8.29 18.97 -12.64
N LYS A 100 7.67 19.98 -13.27
CA LYS A 100 8.23 21.33 -13.39
C LYS A 100 8.50 21.95 -12.01
N ASN A 101 7.48 21.99 -11.15
CA ASN A 101 7.60 22.54 -9.81
C ASN A 101 8.57 21.73 -8.93
N TYR A 102 8.65 20.41 -9.14
CA TYR A 102 9.62 19.58 -8.43
C TYR A 102 11.06 19.89 -8.82
N ILE A 103 11.32 20.09 -10.11
CA ILE A 103 12.66 20.48 -10.61
C ILE A 103 13.02 21.89 -10.11
N GLU A 104 12.07 22.83 -10.14
CA GLU A 104 12.29 24.21 -9.67
C GLU A 104 12.50 24.28 -8.15
N ASN A 105 11.79 23.46 -7.36
CA ASN A 105 11.92 23.43 -5.90
C ASN A 105 11.71 22.01 -5.33
N PRO A 106 12.75 21.15 -5.35
CA PRO A 106 12.65 19.75 -4.88
C PRO A 106 12.45 19.64 -3.36
N THR A 107 12.73 20.71 -2.63
CA THR A 107 12.56 20.82 -1.18
C THR A 107 11.18 21.30 -0.75
N PHE A 108 10.33 21.75 -1.70
CA PHE A 108 8.96 22.17 -1.38
C PHE A 108 8.18 21.07 -0.65
N ARG A 109 7.46 21.44 0.40
CA ARG A 109 6.52 20.57 1.12
C ARG A 109 5.25 21.34 1.43
N SER A 110 4.09 20.81 1.01
CA SER A 110 2.81 21.24 1.58
C SER A 110 2.48 20.37 2.79
N ILE A 111 1.91 20.97 3.82
CA ILE A 111 1.65 20.31 5.11
C ILE A 111 0.14 20.22 5.31
N GLU A 112 -0.34 19.01 5.59
CA GLU A 112 -1.68 18.74 6.09
C GLU A 112 -1.59 18.36 7.56
N GLN A 113 -2.33 19.07 8.40
CA GLN A 113 -2.47 18.75 9.82
C GLN A 113 -3.58 17.73 9.98
N LEU A 114 -3.28 16.55 10.52
CA LEU A 114 -4.26 15.48 10.67
C LEU A 114 -5.04 15.64 11.98
N SER A 115 -6.35 15.42 11.90
CA SER A 115 -7.23 15.35 13.05
C SER A 115 -7.13 13.97 13.73
N SER A 116 -7.68 13.83 14.94
CA SER A 116 -7.78 12.52 15.60
C SER A 116 -8.53 11.48 14.76
N LYS A 117 -9.50 11.92 13.94
CA LYS A 117 -10.24 11.04 13.03
C LYS A 117 -9.34 10.52 11.90
N ASP A 118 -8.45 11.35 11.37
CA ASP A 118 -7.55 10.98 10.27
C ASP A 118 -6.41 10.05 10.73
N LEU A 119 -6.11 10.07 12.02
CA LEU A 119 -5.14 9.18 12.66
C LEU A 119 -5.73 7.83 13.06
N ASN A 120 -7.05 7.67 12.95
CA ASN A 120 -7.69 6.39 13.22
C ASN A 120 -7.47 5.47 12.02
N LEU A 121 -6.40 4.68 12.09
CA LEU A 121 -6.00 3.76 11.01
C LEU A 121 -6.85 2.48 10.98
N GLU A 122 -7.69 2.25 12.01
CA GLU A 122 -8.81 1.30 12.06
C GLU A 122 -9.96 1.83 12.95
#